data_AF-A0A9E3XMF3-F1
#
_entry.id   AF-A0A9E3XMF3-F1
#
_cell.length_a   1.000
_cell.length_b   1.000
_cell.length_c   1.000
_cell.angle_alpha   90.00
_cell.angle_beta   90.00
_cell.angle_gamma   90.00
#
_symmetry.space_group_name_H-M   'P 1'
#
loop_
_entity.id
_entity.type
_entity.pdbx_description
1 polymer ?
#
loop_
_entity_poly.entity_id
_entity_poly.type
_entity_poly.pdbx_seq_one_letter_code
_entity_poly.pdbx_strand_id
1 'polypeptide(L)'
;MLLTTAPTSRQPVVDPIRWHTGAARGGNHLPTDRAIEVAAFDRSLGFGMGKYHFAGGVAQALSGVEVLVERGGSVAPALVLAKIGAQLAELPSIITERIRQVIVYRGQDDGYDRFWEKRYGIPGFQAVAAGGGGQVTFFGGKPYTDGVLFHELGHNLPVGTGEWQRAVASDDRTIAALAATATLTPVEFEPVPDPVRRERWTPRLAPGGITPYSDGRWGEDICEALRMLVSEQHYGHAFATRTDATGGVHQLAFGDAYPARTALLERITKTDLDRDGTIGA
;
A
#
# COMPACT_ATOMS: atom_id res chain seq x y z
N MET A 1 -51.00 9.84 27.71
CA MET A 1 -49.96 9.19 28.52
C MET A 1 -49.35 8.05 27.70
N LEU A 2 -48.25 8.33 27.01
CA LEU A 2 -47.16 7.44 26.56
C LEU A 2 -46.37 8.21 25.49
N LEU A 3 -45.20 8.68 25.92
CA LEU A 3 -44.12 9.25 25.12
C LEU A 3 -43.23 8.09 24.65
N THR A 4 -42.82 8.09 23.39
CA THR A 4 -41.62 7.35 22.93
C THR A 4 -40.80 8.25 22.02
N THR A 5 -39.56 8.46 22.43
CA THR A 5 -38.57 9.41 21.92
C THR A 5 -37.69 8.80 20.83
N ALA A 6 -37.21 9.66 19.91
CA ALA A 6 -36.19 9.37 18.92
C ALA A 6 -34.81 9.08 19.55
N PRO A 7 -33.93 8.29 18.89
CA PRO A 7 -32.55 8.15 19.31
C PRO A 7 -31.71 9.36 18.84
N THR A 8 -31.14 10.08 19.79
CA THR A 8 -30.07 11.07 19.56
C THR A 8 -28.75 10.33 19.33
N SER A 9 -28.12 10.55 18.17
CA SER A 9 -26.73 10.17 17.93
C SER A 9 -25.81 10.98 18.85
N ARG A 10 -25.19 10.33 19.83
CA ARG A 10 -24.11 10.94 20.62
C ARG A 10 -22.87 11.01 19.75
N GLN A 11 -22.35 12.22 19.53
CA GLN A 11 -20.97 12.39 19.07
C GLN A 11 -20.02 11.80 20.13
N PRO A 12 -18.92 11.14 19.75
CA PRO A 12 -17.93 10.70 20.71
C PRO A 12 -17.28 11.93 21.36
N VAL A 13 -17.33 11.96 22.70
CA VAL A 13 -16.59 12.90 23.52
C VAL A 13 -15.12 12.50 23.43
N VAL A 14 -14.31 13.37 22.83
CA VAL A 14 -12.85 13.25 22.86
C VAL A 14 -12.38 13.79 24.20
N ASP A 15 -11.97 12.91 25.10
CA ASP A 15 -11.27 13.35 26.32
C ASP A 15 -9.88 13.87 25.95
N PRO A 16 -9.46 15.06 26.44
CA PRO A 16 -8.12 15.55 26.23
C PRO A 16 -7.13 14.69 27.02
N ILE A 17 -6.12 14.16 26.32
CA ILE A 17 -4.96 13.49 26.89
C ILE A 17 -4.32 14.45 27.91
N ARG A 18 -4.34 14.08 29.20
CA ARG A 18 -3.66 14.84 30.26
C ARG A 18 -2.17 14.53 30.25
N TRP A 19 -1.37 15.59 30.13
CA TRP A 19 0.08 15.56 30.25
C TRP A 19 0.49 15.88 31.68
N HIS A 20 1.33 15.04 32.30
CA HIS A 20 2.10 15.44 33.48
C HIS A 20 3.37 16.16 33.02
N THR A 21 3.34 17.49 32.98
CA THR A 21 4.54 18.31 32.79
C THR A 21 5.17 18.61 34.14
N GLY A 22 6.14 17.78 34.54
CA GLY A 22 7.12 18.18 35.54
C GLY A 22 7.99 19.31 34.96
N ALA A 23 7.95 20.47 35.60
CA ALA A 23 8.55 21.71 35.12
C ALA A 23 10.08 21.65 35.00
N ALA A 24 10.60 22.14 33.88
CA ALA A 24 11.91 22.79 33.82
C ALA A 24 11.79 23.98 32.85
N ARG A 25 12.02 25.18 33.38
CA ARG A 25 12.09 26.43 32.61
C ARG A 25 13.48 26.52 31.99
N GLY A 26 13.53 26.79 30.68
CA GLY A 26 14.69 27.39 30.01
C GLY A 26 15.32 26.52 28.93
N GLY A 27 15.30 27.02 27.68
CA GLY A 27 16.19 26.58 26.59
C GLY A 27 15.63 25.50 25.67
N ASN A 28 15.42 25.86 24.41
CA ASN A 28 15.13 24.95 23.31
C ASN A 28 16.29 23.99 23.05
N HIS A 29 16.28 22.81 23.66
CA HIS A 29 16.86 21.57 23.12
C HIS A 29 16.15 20.39 23.81
N LEU A 30 15.45 19.57 23.03
CA LEU A 30 14.96 18.28 23.53
C LEU A 30 16.17 17.35 23.70
N PRO A 31 16.32 16.64 24.84
CA PRO A 31 17.42 15.69 25.03
C PRO A 31 17.35 14.59 23.98
N THR A 32 18.50 14.25 23.39
CA THR A 32 18.65 13.34 22.23
C THR A 32 18.33 11.87 22.51
N ASP A 33 18.09 11.46 23.76
CA ASP A 33 17.87 10.07 24.13
C ASP A 33 16.58 9.88 24.93
N ARG A 34 15.43 9.87 24.24
CA ARG A 34 14.17 9.42 24.84
C ARG A 34 13.48 8.43 23.91
N ALA A 35 13.42 7.18 24.35
CA ALA A 35 12.50 6.19 23.81
C ALA A 35 11.07 6.75 23.91
N ILE A 36 10.47 7.09 22.76
CA ILE A 36 9.04 7.36 22.70
C ILE A 36 8.35 6.01 22.56
N GLU A 37 7.80 5.50 23.65
CA GLU A 37 6.91 4.34 23.58
C GLU A 37 5.58 4.82 22.97
N VAL A 38 5.43 4.70 21.65
CA VAL A 38 4.17 5.00 20.96
C VAL A 38 3.20 3.86 21.22
N ALA A 39 2.60 3.84 22.40
CA ALA A 39 1.41 3.05 22.69
C ALA A 39 0.17 3.87 22.26
N ALA A 40 -0.13 3.92 20.97
CA ALA A 40 -1.44 4.41 20.55
C ALA A 40 -2.44 3.25 20.71
N PHE A 41 -3.18 3.29 21.82
CA PHE A 41 -4.22 2.32 22.13
C PHE A 41 -5.55 2.78 21.53
N ASP A 42 -5.90 2.32 20.34
CA ASP A 42 -7.27 2.48 19.83
C ASP A 42 -8.14 1.34 20.39
N ARG A 43 -8.97 1.68 21.39
CA ARG A 43 -9.91 0.73 22.01
C ARG A 43 -10.98 0.20 21.04
N SER A 44 -11.20 0.85 19.90
CA SER A 44 -12.20 0.41 18.92
C SER A 44 -11.68 -0.68 17.97
N LEU A 45 -10.36 -0.84 17.85
CA LEU A 45 -9.73 -1.77 16.90
C LEU A 45 -9.09 -3.00 17.54
N GLY A 46 -8.88 -3.04 18.87
CA GLY A 46 -8.45 -4.26 19.56
C GLY A 46 -7.04 -4.78 19.23
N PHE A 47 -6.19 -4.00 18.58
CA PHE A 47 -4.80 -4.37 18.25
C PHE A 47 -3.78 -3.62 19.11
N GLY A 48 -2.78 -4.35 19.62
CA GLY A 48 -1.59 -3.77 20.25
C GLY A 48 -0.49 -3.56 19.22
N MET A 49 -0.15 -2.31 18.92
CA MET A 49 1.00 -1.99 18.06
C MET A 49 2.33 -2.25 18.80
N GLY A 50 3.34 -2.70 18.06
CA GLY A 50 4.66 -3.08 18.60
C GLY A 50 5.41 -1.92 19.28
N LYS A 51 6.43 -2.26 20.06
CA LYS A 51 7.32 -1.25 20.67
C LYS A 51 8.27 -0.70 19.61
N TYR A 52 8.29 0.61 19.45
CA TYR A 52 9.24 1.31 18.58
C TYR A 52 10.23 2.07 19.45
N HIS A 53 11.52 1.98 19.14
CA HIS A 53 12.52 2.84 19.77
C HIS A 53 12.71 4.09 18.92
N PHE A 54 12.28 5.24 19.43
CA PHE A 54 12.52 6.52 18.78
C PHE A 54 13.78 7.18 19.36
N ALA A 55 14.81 7.39 18.54
CA ALA A 55 16.00 8.15 18.91
C ALA A 55 16.43 9.03 17.72
N GLY A 56 16.69 10.32 17.94
CA GLY A 56 17.18 11.23 16.89
C GLY A 56 16.25 11.43 15.67
N GLY A 57 14.96 11.11 15.77
CA GLY A 57 14.02 11.13 14.63
C GLY A 57 13.94 9.79 13.87
N VAL A 58 14.66 8.76 14.31
CA VAL A 58 14.56 7.39 13.78
C VAL A 58 13.65 6.57 14.68
N ALA A 59 12.65 5.91 14.13
CA ALA A 59 11.88 4.85 14.77
C ALA A 59 12.45 3.48 14.36
N GLN A 60 12.93 2.68 15.29
CA GLN A 60 13.31 1.29 14.99
C GLN A 60 12.15 0.36 15.35
N ALA A 61 11.66 -0.40 14.37
CA ALA A 61 10.71 -1.47 14.61
C ALA A 61 11.46 -2.73 15.11
N LEU A 62 10.86 -3.49 16.03
CA LEU A 62 11.42 -4.73 16.56
C LEU A 62 11.60 -5.85 15.50
N SER A 63 11.02 -5.69 14.31
CA SER A 63 11.13 -6.63 13.18
C SER A 63 12.45 -6.52 12.38
N GLY A 64 13.36 -5.61 12.76
CA GLY A 64 14.63 -5.40 12.06
C GLY A 64 14.56 -4.41 10.89
N VAL A 65 13.40 -3.80 10.63
CA VAL A 65 13.24 -2.70 9.66
C VAL A 65 13.49 -1.36 10.37
N GLU A 66 14.43 -0.58 9.86
CA GLU A 66 14.66 0.79 10.34
C GLU A 66 13.71 1.76 9.64
N VAL A 67 13.07 2.64 10.42
CA VAL A 67 12.10 3.60 9.92
C VAL A 67 12.56 5.02 10.29
N LEU A 68 12.81 5.88 9.31
CA LEU A 68 13.37 7.22 9.53
C LEU A 68 12.31 8.31 9.32
N VAL A 69 12.16 9.22 10.30
CA VAL A 69 11.40 10.48 10.18
C VAL A 69 12.38 11.64 10.12
N GLU A 70 12.68 12.12 8.92
CA GLU A 70 13.44 13.37 8.80
C GLU A 70 12.53 14.60 8.99
N ARG A 71 12.86 15.36 10.03
CA ARG A 71 12.46 16.75 10.33
C ARG A 71 10.98 17.01 10.66
N GLY A 72 10.72 17.12 11.97
CA GLY A 72 9.78 18.09 12.54
C GLY A 72 8.50 17.54 13.15
N GLY A 73 8.60 17.01 14.37
CA GLY A 73 7.72 17.31 15.52
C GLY A 73 6.20 17.09 15.45
N SER A 74 5.62 16.50 14.41
CA SER A 74 4.17 16.24 14.34
C SER A 74 3.81 14.77 14.52
N VAL A 75 2.63 14.50 15.09
CA VAL A 75 2.10 13.15 15.39
C VAL A 75 1.71 12.38 14.11
N ALA A 76 1.43 13.09 13.01
CA ALA A 76 0.93 12.47 11.78
C ALA A 76 1.93 11.50 11.11
N PRO A 77 3.21 11.83 10.91
CA PRO A 77 4.21 10.88 10.42
C PRO A 77 4.36 9.64 11.31
N ALA A 78 4.31 9.80 12.64
CA ALA A 78 4.44 8.67 13.56
C ALA A 78 3.27 7.68 13.43
N LEU A 79 2.04 8.17 13.25
CA LEU A 79 0.87 7.31 13.01
C LEU A 79 0.95 6.59 11.66
N VAL A 80 1.39 7.28 10.61
CA VAL A 80 1.62 6.67 9.29
C VAL A 80 2.66 5.55 9.40
N LEU A 81 3.75 5.79 10.13
CA LEU A 81 4.77 4.77 10.34
C LEU A 81 4.31 3.59 11.18
N ALA A 82 3.54 3.83 12.22
CA ALA A 82 2.96 2.76 13.02
C ALA A 82 2.02 1.89 12.16
N LYS A 83 1.21 2.53 11.29
CA LYS A 83 0.37 1.84 10.33
C LYS A 83 1.18 1.01 9.33
N ILE A 84 2.20 1.60 8.71
CA ILE A 84 3.12 0.89 7.79
C ILE A 84 3.77 -0.29 8.50
N GLY A 85 4.28 -0.08 9.72
CA GLY A 85 4.94 -1.13 10.48
C GLY A 85 4.00 -2.30 10.84
N ALA A 86 2.73 -2.01 11.16
CA ALA A 86 1.72 -3.04 11.38
C ALA A 86 1.46 -3.84 10.09
N GLN A 87 1.31 -3.17 8.95
CA GLN A 87 1.10 -3.84 7.66
C GLN A 87 2.29 -4.69 7.24
N LEU A 88 3.52 -4.17 7.38
CA LEU A 88 4.72 -4.96 7.10
C LEU A 88 4.81 -6.21 7.99
N ALA A 89 4.36 -6.13 9.24
CA ALA A 89 4.36 -7.30 10.14
C ALA A 89 3.36 -8.39 9.73
N GLU A 90 2.33 -8.05 8.95
CA GLU A 90 1.34 -9.00 8.43
C GLU A 90 1.77 -9.62 7.09
N LEU A 91 2.71 -8.99 6.38
CA LEU A 91 3.18 -9.47 5.09
C LEU A 91 4.16 -10.63 5.23
N PRO A 92 4.23 -11.53 4.22
CA PRO A 92 5.24 -12.56 4.16
C PRO A 92 6.66 -12.00 4.28
N SER A 93 7.49 -12.64 5.10
CA SER A 93 8.80 -12.10 5.49
C SER A 93 9.72 -11.81 4.31
N ILE A 94 9.61 -12.55 3.21
CA ILE A 94 10.43 -12.36 2.01
C ILE A 94 10.10 -11.08 1.23
N ILE A 95 8.87 -10.55 1.38
CA ILE A 95 8.49 -9.24 0.85
C ILE A 95 9.18 -8.17 1.70
N THR A 96 9.21 -8.35 3.02
CA THR A 96 9.69 -7.34 3.97
C THR A 96 11.20 -7.38 4.24
N GLU A 97 11.85 -8.54 4.16
CA GLU A 97 13.30 -8.70 4.43
C GLU A 97 14.18 -7.94 3.44
N ARG A 98 13.60 -7.57 2.29
CA ARG A 98 14.25 -6.76 1.26
C ARG A 98 14.15 -5.28 1.55
N ILE A 99 13.25 -4.88 2.44
CA ILE A 99 13.06 -3.50 2.87
C ILE A 99 14.02 -3.23 4.02
N ARG A 100 15.08 -2.49 3.71
CA ARG A 100 16.06 -2.02 4.69
C ARG A 100 15.57 -0.78 5.41
N GLN A 101 14.82 0.07 4.70
CA GLN A 101 14.39 1.35 5.23
C GLN A 101 13.02 1.79 4.71
N VAL A 102 12.21 2.34 5.60
CA VAL A 102 11.05 3.16 5.24
C VAL A 102 11.29 4.60 5.66
N ILE A 103 11.10 5.55 4.75
CA ILE A 103 11.31 6.98 4.95
C ILE A 103 9.97 7.69 4.75
N VAL A 104 9.61 8.58 5.68
CA VAL A 104 8.45 9.46 5.50
C VAL A 104 8.93 10.91 5.55
N TYR A 105 8.96 11.56 4.39
CA TYR A 105 9.22 12.99 4.27
C TYR A 105 7.95 13.78 4.56
N ARG A 106 8.11 14.92 5.24
CA ARG A 106 7.01 15.86 5.48
C ARG A 106 6.65 16.72 4.26
N GLY A 107 7.58 16.88 3.33
CA GLY A 107 7.41 17.70 2.14
C GLY A 107 7.46 16.89 0.85
N GLN A 108 7.23 17.59 -0.25
CA GLN A 108 7.56 17.10 -1.58
C GLN A 108 9.06 17.30 -1.85
N ASP A 109 9.65 16.42 -2.65
CA ASP A 109 11.00 16.63 -3.18
C ASP A 109 10.90 17.15 -4.62
N ASP A 110 11.01 18.48 -4.78
CA ASP A 110 10.95 19.13 -6.08
C ASP A 110 12.05 18.67 -7.04
N GLY A 111 13.20 18.23 -6.53
CA GLY A 111 14.29 17.68 -7.34
C GLY A 111 13.91 16.34 -7.93
N TYR A 112 13.38 15.45 -7.08
CA TYR A 112 12.86 14.15 -7.46
C TYR A 112 11.69 14.26 -8.46
N ASP A 113 10.72 15.12 -8.16
CA ASP A 113 9.55 15.35 -9.02
C ASP A 113 9.95 15.88 -10.40
N ARG A 114 10.84 16.88 -10.47
CA ARG A 114 11.32 17.41 -11.77
C ARG A 114 12.04 16.36 -12.60
N PHE A 115 12.81 15.48 -11.96
CA PHE A 115 13.46 14.38 -12.65
C PHE A 115 12.42 13.44 -13.28
N TRP A 116 11.41 13.02 -12.52
CA TRP A 116 10.39 12.09 -13.00
C TRP A 116 9.36 12.71 -13.94
N GLU A 117 8.99 13.97 -13.74
CA GLU A 117 8.22 14.78 -14.69
C GLU A 117 8.85 14.71 -16.08
N LYS A 118 10.16 14.96 -16.17
CA LYS A 118 10.90 14.86 -17.43
C LYS A 118 10.98 13.43 -17.95
N ARG A 119 11.23 12.45 -17.07
CA ARG A 119 11.38 11.03 -17.45
C ARG A 119 10.08 10.45 -18.01
N TYR A 120 8.94 10.83 -17.44
CA TYR A 120 7.62 10.34 -17.82
C TYR A 120 6.91 11.24 -18.83
N GLY A 121 7.36 12.48 -19.03
CA GLY A 121 6.69 13.44 -19.90
C GLY A 121 5.33 13.87 -19.37
N ILE A 122 5.19 13.98 -18.03
CA ILE A 122 3.93 14.31 -17.36
C ILE A 122 4.13 15.66 -16.65
N PRO A 123 3.73 16.79 -17.26
CA PRO A 123 3.84 18.10 -16.62
C PRO A 123 3.10 18.15 -15.28
N GLY A 124 3.74 18.71 -14.25
CA GLY A 124 3.21 18.78 -12.89
C GLY A 124 3.24 17.45 -12.15
N PHE A 125 4.12 16.51 -12.53
CA PHE A 125 4.24 15.23 -11.85
C PHE A 125 4.66 15.45 -10.39
N GLN A 126 3.96 14.78 -9.48
CA GLN A 126 4.28 14.79 -8.06
C GLN A 126 4.19 13.38 -7.49
N ALA A 127 5.33 12.80 -7.13
CA ALA A 127 5.40 11.50 -6.50
C ALA A 127 4.65 11.49 -5.17
N VAL A 128 3.95 10.39 -4.88
CA VAL A 128 3.37 10.16 -3.53
C VAL A 128 4.33 9.32 -2.72
N ALA A 129 4.94 8.34 -3.37
CA ALA A 129 5.97 7.52 -2.80
C ALA A 129 6.98 7.10 -3.88
N ALA A 130 8.03 6.41 -3.46
CA ALA A 130 9.05 5.83 -4.29
C ALA A 130 9.62 4.56 -3.64
N GLY A 131 9.79 3.51 -4.42
CA GLY A 131 10.34 2.22 -4.00
C GLY A 131 11.59 1.82 -4.77
N GLY A 132 12.31 0.85 -4.22
CA GLY A 132 13.46 0.21 -4.85
C GLY A 132 14.75 0.34 -4.05
N GLY A 133 15.75 -0.46 -4.39
CA GLY A 133 17.05 -0.44 -3.70
C GLY A 133 16.96 -0.78 -2.21
N GLY A 134 15.95 -1.53 -1.79
CA GLY A 134 15.64 -1.87 -0.41
C GLY A 134 15.05 -0.70 0.39
N GLN A 135 14.48 0.31 -0.26
CA GLN A 135 13.87 1.45 0.41
C GLN A 135 12.44 1.68 -0.08
N VAL A 136 11.62 2.25 0.79
CA VAL A 136 10.33 2.85 0.46
C VAL A 136 10.29 4.25 1.06
N THR A 137 9.99 5.25 0.24
CA THR A 137 9.94 6.65 0.65
C THR A 137 8.55 7.21 0.38
N PHE A 138 7.92 7.85 1.36
CA PHE A 138 6.66 8.59 1.20
C PHE A 138 6.91 10.09 1.26
N PHE A 139 6.24 10.86 0.40
CA PHE A 139 6.37 12.32 0.31
C PHE A 139 5.12 13.02 0.87
N GLY A 140 5.34 13.92 1.83
CA GLY A 140 4.34 14.40 2.80
C GLY A 140 3.33 15.44 2.31
N GLY A 141 3.02 15.45 1.02
CA GLY A 141 1.94 16.26 0.46
C GLY A 141 0.60 15.54 0.34
N LYS A 142 0.58 14.20 0.33
CA LYS A 142 -0.63 13.41 0.01
C LYS A 142 -0.94 12.37 1.09
N PRO A 143 -2.22 11.99 1.26
CA PRO A 143 -2.60 10.93 2.19
C PRO A 143 -1.91 9.61 1.84
N TYR A 144 -1.39 8.94 2.86
CA TYR A 144 -0.94 7.56 2.77
C TYR A 144 -2.13 6.64 2.46
N THR A 145 -1.98 5.77 1.46
CA THR A 145 -2.89 4.65 1.24
C THR A 145 -2.12 3.33 1.25
N ASP A 146 -2.84 2.27 1.59
CA ASP A 146 -2.26 0.93 1.73
C ASP A 146 -1.81 0.39 0.39
N GLY A 147 -2.56 0.67 -0.68
CA GLY A 147 -2.16 0.35 -2.04
C GLY A 147 -0.84 1.00 -2.45
N VAL A 148 -0.55 2.23 -2.02
CA VAL A 148 0.75 2.89 -2.32
C VAL A 148 1.90 2.13 -1.65
N LEU A 149 1.76 1.72 -0.39
CA LEU A 149 2.80 0.90 0.25
C LEU A 149 3.06 -0.38 -0.55
N PHE A 150 2.01 -1.14 -0.87
CA PHE A 150 2.17 -2.41 -1.56
C PHE A 150 2.75 -2.25 -2.97
N HIS A 151 2.40 -1.16 -3.67
CA HIS A 151 3.05 -0.78 -4.92
C HIS A 151 4.56 -0.62 -4.72
N GLU A 152 4.98 0.22 -3.78
CA GLU A 152 6.40 0.51 -3.57
C GLU A 152 7.21 -0.70 -3.08
N LEU A 153 6.57 -1.65 -2.40
CA LEU A 153 7.20 -2.93 -2.04
C LEU A 153 7.54 -3.76 -3.29
N GLY A 154 6.72 -3.68 -4.35
CA GLY A 154 6.96 -4.38 -5.61
C GLY A 154 8.29 -4.02 -6.27
N HIS A 155 8.72 -2.76 -6.15
CA HIS A 155 10.01 -2.28 -6.69
C HIS A 155 11.21 -2.94 -6.02
N ASN A 156 11.01 -3.64 -4.89
CA ASN A 156 12.05 -4.33 -4.15
C ASN A 156 12.08 -5.85 -4.43
N LEU A 157 11.17 -6.37 -5.26
CA LEU A 157 11.13 -7.79 -5.63
C LEU A 157 12.23 -8.16 -6.65
N PRO A 158 12.90 -9.32 -6.51
CA PRO A 158 13.98 -9.75 -7.37
C PRO A 158 13.45 -10.43 -8.65
N VAL A 159 12.65 -9.73 -9.44
CA VAL A 159 12.02 -10.33 -10.62
C VAL A 159 12.90 -10.12 -11.86
N GLY A 160 13.25 -11.21 -12.53
CA GLY A 160 13.93 -11.13 -13.83
C GLY A 160 12.97 -10.67 -14.93
N THR A 161 13.35 -9.66 -15.71
CA THR A 161 12.52 -9.10 -16.79
C THR A 161 11.97 -10.16 -17.75
N GLY A 162 12.80 -11.15 -18.12
CA GLY A 162 12.41 -12.20 -19.06
C GLY A 162 11.37 -13.19 -18.49
N GLU A 163 11.39 -13.46 -17.19
CA GLU A 163 10.34 -14.28 -16.55
C GLU A 163 9.02 -13.52 -16.48
N TRP A 164 9.07 -12.24 -16.09
CA TRP A 164 7.88 -11.40 -16.03
C TRP A 164 7.21 -11.25 -17.38
N GLN A 165 7.97 -10.98 -18.44
CA GLN A 165 7.43 -10.87 -19.81
C GLN A 165 6.74 -12.15 -20.28
N ARG A 166 7.24 -13.33 -19.89
CA ARG A 166 6.57 -14.60 -20.20
C ARG A 166 5.25 -14.75 -19.44
N ALA A 167 5.21 -14.36 -18.18
CA ALA A 167 3.98 -14.34 -17.39
C ALA A 167 2.94 -13.40 -18.01
N VAL A 168 3.35 -12.17 -18.36
CA VAL A 168 2.52 -11.17 -19.07
C VAL A 168 1.88 -11.76 -20.33
N ALA A 169 2.70 -12.33 -21.22
CA ALA A 169 2.21 -12.90 -22.47
C ALA A 169 1.29 -14.12 -22.27
N SER A 170 1.42 -14.82 -21.14
CA SER A 170 0.52 -15.92 -20.79
C SER A 170 -0.83 -15.43 -20.32
N ASP A 171 -0.85 -14.46 -19.41
CA ASP A 171 -2.10 -13.89 -18.88
C ASP A 171 -2.87 -13.11 -19.95
N ASP A 172 -2.19 -12.46 -20.89
CA ASP A 172 -2.85 -11.78 -22.02
C ASP A 172 -3.75 -12.75 -22.79
N ARG A 173 -3.36 -14.03 -22.90
CA ARG A 173 -4.20 -15.07 -23.52
C ARG A 173 -5.38 -15.46 -22.62
N THR A 174 -5.16 -15.55 -21.31
CA THR A 174 -6.21 -15.83 -20.31
C THR A 174 -7.28 -14.74 -20.34
N ILE A 175 -6.87 -13.47 -20.27
CA ILE A 175 -7.77 -12.31 -20.34
C ILE A 175 -8.55 -12.30 -21.67
N ALA A 176 -7.88 -12.56 -22.79
CA ALA A 176 -8.56 -12.64 -24.09
C ALA A 176 -9.61 -13.77 -24.12
N ALA A 177 -9.31 -14.92 -23.52
CA ALA A 177 -10.26 -16.04 -23.42
C ALA A 177 -11.45 -15.72 -22.50
N LEU A 178 -11.21 -15.08 -21.36
CA LEU A 178 -12.27 -14.61 -20.46
C LEU A 178 -13.19 -13.60 -21.16
N ALA A 179 -12.61 -12.59 -21.83
CA ALA A 179 -13.35 -11.57 -22.55
C ALA A 179 -14.14 -12.12 -23.75
N ALA A 180 -13.74 -13.26 -24.32
CA ALA A 180 -14.49 -13.92 -25.39
C ALA A 180 -15.79 -14.60 -24.91
N THR A 181 -15.92 -14.86 -23.60
CA THR A 181 -17.06 -15.61 -23.03
C THR A 181 -17.89 -14.80 -22.03
N ALA A 182 -17.39 -13.64 -21.60
CA ALA A 182 -18.03 -12.80 -20.61
C ALA A 182 -17.69 -11.32 -20.78
N THR A 183 -18.55 -10.45 -20.26
CA THR A 183 -18.21 -9.03 -20.08
C THR A 183 -17.42 -8.88 -18.80
N LEU A 184 -16.25 -8.24 -18.88
CA LEU A 184 -15.40 -7.98 -17.73
C LEU A 184 -15.50 -6.51 -17.33
N THR A 185 -15.73 -6.23 -16.05
CA THR A 185 -15.82 -4.87 -15.51
C THR A 185 -14.86 -4.73 -14.34
N PRO A 186 -13.82 -3.88 -14.44
CA PRO A 186 -12.89 -3.67 -13.34
C PRO A 186 -13.60 -3.13 -12.10
N VAL A 187 -13.15 -3.55 -10.92
CA VAL A 187 -13.59 -2.97 -9.64
C VAL A 187 -12.58 -1.88 -9.24
N GLU A 188 -13.09 -0.73 -8.80
CA GLU A 188 -12.23 0.34 -8.27
C GLU A 188 -11.75 -0.04 -6.87
N PHE A 189 -10.43 -0.17 -6.70
CA PHE A 189 -9.82 -0.62 -5.45
C PHE A 189 -9.69 0.47 -4.37
N GLU A 190 -9.66 1.75 -4.75
CA GLU A 190 -9.56 2.84 -3.78
C GLU A 190 -10.40 4.04 -4.26
N PRO A 191 -11.07 4.77 -3.35
CA PRO A 191 -11.66 6.05 -3.68
C PRO A 191 -10.53 7.03 -3.97
N VAL A 192 -10.16 7.15 -5.24
CA VAL A 192 -9.20 8.16 -5.68
C VAL A 192 -9.96 9.48 -5.88
N PRO A 193 -9.75 10.50 -5.03
CA PRO A 193 -10.52 11.76 -5.11
C PRO A 193 -10.19 12.63 -6.32
N ASP A 194 -9.36 12.13 -7.25
CA ASP A 194 -8.87 12.83 -8.43
C ASP A 194 -9.27 12.04 -9.70
N PRO A 195 -10.12 12.59 -10.58
CA PRO A 195 -10.59 11.90 -11.78
C PRO A 195 -9.47 11.55 -12.77
N VAL A 196 -8.41 12.35 -12.84
CA VAL A 196 -7.24 12.05 -13.70
C VAL A 196 -6.48 10.84 -13.17
N ARG A 197 -6.50 10.66 -11.85
CA ARG A 197 -5.91 9.47 -11.23
C ARG A 197 -6.88 8.30 -11.28
N ARG A 198 -8.19 8.49 -11.21
CA ARG A 198 -9.16 7.39 -11.25
C ARG A 198 -8.92 6.46 -12.45
N GLU A 199 -8.72 7.02 -13.64
CA GLU A 199 -8.40 6.26 -14.85
C GLU A 199 -7.09 5.46 -14.74
N ARG A 200 -6.09 5.95 -14.03
CA ARG A 200 -4.76 5.32 -13.96
C ARG A 200 -4.70 4.10 -13.04
N TRP A 201 -5.64 3.95 -12.12
CA TRP A 201 -5.63 2.92 -11.09
C TRP A 201 -6.71 1.87 -11.31
N THR A 202 -7.61 2.09 -12.28
CA THR A 202 -8.55 1.09 -12.76
C THR A 202 -7.79 -0.05 -13.42
N PRO A 203 -8.02 -1.31 -12.99
CA PRO A 203 -7.39 -2.42 -13.64
C PRO A 203 -7.75 -2.57 -15.13
N ARG A 204 -6.78 -2.99 -15.93
CA ARG A 204 -6.93 -3.23 -17.37
C ARG A 204 -7.10 -4.71 -17.64
N LEU A 205 -8.28 -5.06 -18.10
CA LEU A 205 -8.61 -6.38 -18.63
C LEU A 205 -8.27 -6.42 -20.14
N ALA A 206 -7.03 -6.10 -20.48
CA ALA A 206 -6.51 -6.03 -21.86
C ALA A 206 -5.03 -6.44 -21.91
N PRO A 207 -4.51 -6.82 -23.09
CA PRO A 207 -3.10 -7.17 -23.24
C PRO A 207 -2.15 -6.07 -22.76
N GLY A 208 -1.03 -6.47 -22.14
CA GLY A 208 -0.01 -5.55 -21.63
C GLY A 208 -0.08 -5.36 -20.11
N GLY A 209 -0.09 -4.11 -19.65
CA GLY A 209 -0.03 -3.78 -18.23
C GLY A 209 -1.36 -3.98 -17.48
N ILE A 210 -1.30 -4.37 -16.21
CA ILE A 210 -2.44 -4.54 -15.29
C ILE A 210 -3.19 -3.23 -15.02
N THR A 211 -2.55 -2.07 -15.14
CA THR A 211 -3.21 -0.76 -15.07
C THR A 211 -2.67 0.16 -16.17
N PRO A 212 -3.32 1.29 -16.48
CA PRO A 212 -2.73 2.26 -17.41
C PRO A 212 -1.40 2.82 -16.91
N TYR A 213 -1.15 2.78 -15.59
CA TYR A 213 0.12 3.18 -15.01
C TYR A 213 1.26 2.22 -15.37
N SER A 214 1.00 0.91 -15.42
CA SER A 214 2.02 -0.10 -15.73
C SER A 214 2.24 -0.38 -17.22
N ASP A 215 1.47 0.27 -18.12
CA ASP A 215 1.50 -0.07 -19.54
C ASP A 215 2.89 0.12 -20.18
N GLY A 216 3.41 -0.96 -20.77
CA GLY A 216 4.74 -1.01 -21.37
C GLY A 216 5.91 -0.91 -20.36
N ARG A 217 5.66 -0.92 -19.05
CA ARG A 217 6.67 -0.76 -17.99
C ARG A 217 6.65 -1.95 -17.05
N TRP A 218 7.41 -2.98 -17.37
CA TRP A 218 7.43 -4.24 -16.61
C TRP A 218 7.70 -4.04 -15.10
N GLY A 219 8.55 -3.06 -14.73
CA GLY A 219 8.82 -2.75 -13.32
C GLY A 219 7.57 -2.27 -12.57
N GLU A 220 6.81 -1.35 -13.18
CA GLU A 220 5.54 -0.87 -12.62
C GLU A 220 4.47 -1.98 -12.64
N ASP A 221 4.50 -2.87 -13.63
CA ASP A 221 3.54 -3.97 -13.75
C ASP A 221 3.67 -4.99 -12.61
N ILE A 222 4.89 -5.29 -12.18
CA ILE A 222 5.16 -6.09 -10.97
C ILE A 222 4.56 -5.42 -9.74
N CYS A 223 4.76 -4.11 -9.61
CA CYS A 223 4.29 -3.33 -8.47
C CYS A 223 2.78 -3.30 -8.38
N GLU A 224 2.12 -3.10 -9.53
CA GLU A 224 0.67 -3.13 -9.63
C GLU A 224 0.13 -4.54 -9.37
N ALA A 225 0.77 -5.60 -9.88
CA ALA A 225 0.38 -6.98 -9.60
C ALA A 225 0.44 -7.30 -8.10
N LEU A 226 1.55 -6.97 -7.44
CA LEU A 226 1.72 -7.17 -6.00
C LEU A 226 0.66 -6.39 -5.22
N ARG A 227 0.45 -5.12 -5.58
CA ARG A 227 -0.56 -4.26 -4.96
C ARG A 227 -1.93 -4.91 -5.02
N MET A 228 -2.37 -5.37 -6.20
CA MET A 228 -3.70 -5.96 -6.38
C MET A 228 -3.86 -7.25 -5.56
N LEU A 229 -2.87 -8.14 -5.65
CA LEU A 229 -2.91 -9.44 -5.00
C LEU A 229 -2.93 -9.31 -3.46
N VAL A 230 -2.04 -8.48 -2.90
CA VAL A 230 -2.00 -8.22 -1.46
C VAL A 230 -3.26 -7.48 -1.00
N SER A 231 -3.75 -6.51 -1.78
CA SER A 231 -4.98 -5.78 -1.42
C SER A 231 -6.21 -6.69 -1.39
N GLU A 232 -6.35 -7.59 -2.38
CA GLU A 232 -7.41 -8.60 -2.40
C GLU A 232 -7.35 -9.49 -1.15
N GLN A 233 -6.17 -9.95 -0.75
CA GLN A 233 -5.99 -10.77 0.46
C GLN A 233 -6.33 -10.05 1.77
N HIS A 234 -5.96 -8.78 1.88
CA HIS A 234 -6.14 -7.99 3.11
C HIS A 234 -7.57 -7.46 3.25
N TYR A 235 -8.21 -7.08 2.14
CA TYR A 235 -9.50 -6.40 2.15
C TYR A 235 -10.66 -7.23 1.59
N GLY A 236 -10.38 -8.39 1.00
CA GLY A 236 -11.41 -9.24 0.37
C GLY A 236 -12.07 -8.59 -0.84
N HIS A 237 -11.37 -7.66 -1.51
CA HIS A 237 -11.89 -6.95 -2.66
C HIS A 237 -11.64 -7.74 -3.94
N ALA A 238 -12.71 -8.06 -4.67
CA ALA A 238 -12.59 -8.64 -5.99
C ALA A 238 -11.87 -7.68 -6.94
N PHE A 239 -11.04 -8.24 -7.82
CA PHE A 239 -10.33 -7.47 -8.84
C PHE A 239 -11.22 -6.93 -9.95
N ALA A 240 -12.14 -7.77 -10.41
CA ALA A 240 -13.12 -7.41 -11.41
C ALA A 240 -14.44 -8.15 -11.15
N THR A 241 -15.46 -7.80 -11.90
CA THR A 241 -16.67 -8.62 -12.04
C THR A 241 -16.74 -9.18 -13.44
N ARG A 242 -17.17 -10.44 -13.55
CA ARG A 242 -17.43 -11.15 -14.80
C ARG A 242 -18.93 -11.38 -14.96
N THR A 243 -19.52 -10.85 -16.02
CA THR A 243 -20.92 -11.10 -16.38
C THR A 243 -21.00 -12.13 -17.50
N ASP A 244 -21.53 -13.32 -17.21
CA ASP A 244 -21.63 -14.42 -18.18
C ASP A 244 -22.79 -14.23 -19.20
N ALA A 245 -22.89 -15.14 -20.17
CA ALA A 245 -23.91 -15.10 -21.21
C ALA A 245 -25.36 -15.22 -20.71
N THR A 246 -25.57 -15.68 -19.47
CA THR A 246 -26.89 -15.77 -18.83
C THR A 246 -27.24 -14.49 -18.06
N GLY A 247 -26.29 -13.55 -17.95
CA GLY A 247 -26.41 -12.34 -17.14
C GLY A 247 -25.99 -12.54 -15.69
N GLY A 248 -25.43 -13.69 -15.32
CA GLY A 248 -24.90 -13.95 -13.99
C GLY A 248 -23.64 -13.12 -13.73
N VAL A 249 -23.61 -12.39 -12.61
CA VAL A 249 -22.46 -11.56 -12.20
C VAL A 249 -21.65 -12.31 -11.15
N HIS A 250 -20.37 -12.52 -11.44
CA HIS A 250 -19.43 -13.23 -10.59
C HIS A 250 -18.28 -12.31 -10.22
N GLN A 251 -17.80 -12.39 -8.98
CA GLN A 251 -16.51 -11.79 -8.62
C GLN A 251 -15.39 -12.56 -9.33
N LEU A 252 -14.39 -11.82 -9.81
CA LEU A 252 -13.19 -12.36 -10.43
C LEU A 252 -12.01 -11.96 -9.57
N ALA A 253 -11.32 -12.95 -9.00
CA ALA A 253 -10.10 -12.73 -8.22
C ALA A 253 -8.94 -12.32 -9.15
N PHE A 254 -7.91 -11.68 -8.58
CA PHE A 254 -6.70 -11.35 -9.35
C PHE A 254 -6.03 -12.61 -9.89
N GLY A 255 -5.91 -13.66 -9.06
CA GLY A 255 -5.33 -14.95 -9.44
C GLY A 255 -6.02 -15.60 -10.64
N ASP A 256 -7.36 -15.51 -10.71
CA ASP A 256 -8.14 -16.04 -11.83
C ASP A 256 -7.89 -15.26 -13.14
N ALA A 257 -7.68 -13.95 -13.03
CA ALA A 257 -7.47 -13.07 -14.18
C ALA A 257 -6.02 -13.12 -14.69
N TYR A 258 -5.04 -13.24 -13.79
CA TYR A 258 -3.60 -13.21 -14.07
C TYR A 258 -2.85 -14.37 -13.39
N PRO A 259 -3.18 -15.63 -13.73
CA PRO A 259 -2.63 -16.80 -13.04
C PRO A 259 -1.11 -16.91 -13.18
N ALA A 260 -0.53 -16.56 -14.34
CA ALA A 260 0.92 -16.71 -14.56
C ALA A 260 1.74 -15.66 -13.79
N ARG A 261 1.25 -14.41 -13.67
CA ARG A 261 1.86 -13.41 -12.80
C ARG A 261 1.72 -13.77 -11.33
N THR A 262 0.56 -14.29 -10.92
CA THR A 262 0.32 -14.76 -9.55
C THR A 262 1.30 -15.87 -9.20
N ALA A 263 1.37 -16.94 -9.99
CA ALA A 263 2.31 -18.04 -9.79
C ALA A 263 3.80 -17.59 -9.75
N LEU A 264 4.17 -16.59 -10.55
CA LEU A 264 5.50 -15.99 -10.52
C LEU A 264 5.77 -15.22 -9.23
N LEU A 265 4.82 -14.39 -8.77
CA LEU A 265 4.93 -13.68 -7.50
C LEU A 265 5.00 -14.65 -6.32
N GLU A 266 4.18 -15.68 -6.30
CA GLU A 266 4.20 -16.73 -5.27
C GLU A 266 5.52 -17.49 -5.25
N ARG A 267 6.08 -17.82 -6.41
CA ARG A 267 7.40 -18.47 -6.48
C ARG A 267 8.51 -17.58 -5.94
N ILE A 268 8.47 -16.28 -6.28
CA ILE A 268 9.45 -15.30 -5.82
C ILE A 268 9.32 -15.06 -4.31
N THR A 269 8.08 -15.01 -3.82
CA THR A 269 7.76 -14.79 -2.41
C THR A 269 7.60 -16.07 -1.60
N LYS A 270 7.79 -17.25 -2.20
CA LYS A 270 7.61 -18.57 -1.57
C LYS A 270 6.38 -18.63 -0.66
N THR A 271 5.30 -17.98 -1.07
CA THR A 271 4.10 -17.78 -0.29
C THR A 271 2.90 -17.96 -1.21
N ASP A 272 1.88 -18.61 -0.69
CA ASP A 272 0.55 -18.70 -1.30
C ASP A 272 -0.12 -17.32 -1.16
N LEU A 273 -0.14 -16.57 -2.27
CA LEU A 273 -0.59 -15.19 -2.32
C LEU A 273 -2.04 -15.08 -2.81
N ASP A 274 -2.64 -16.13 -3.37
CA ASP A 274 -4.07 -16.15 -3.72
C ASP A 274 -4.93 -17.01 -2.77
N ARG A 275 -4.29 -17.73 -1.84
CA ARG A 275 -4.89 -18.61 -0.83
C ARG A 275 -5.60 -19.83 -1.41
N ASP A 276 -5.21 -20.28 -2.59
CA ASP A 276 -5.76 -21.48 -3.18
C ASP A 276 -5.17 -22.79 -2.58
N GLY A 277 -4.17 -22.66 -1.70
CA GLY A 277 -3.47 -23.76 -1.06
C GLY A 277 -2.28 -24.28 -1.86
N THR A 278 -1.88 -23.59 -2.92
CA THR A 278 -0.76 -23.92 -3.79
C THR A 278 0.27 -22.78 -3.83
N ILE A 279 1.48 -23.07 -4.30
CA ILE A 279 2.52 -22.06 -4.50
C ILE A 279 3.11 -22.29 -5.89
N GLY A 280 2.83 -21.38 -6.81
CA GLY A 280 3.51 -21.32 -8.11
C GLY A 280 3.27 -22.51 -9.03
N ALA A 281 2.04 -23.04 -9.07
CA ALA A 281 1.61 -24.11 -9.98
C ALA A 281 1.73 -23.73 -11.47
#